data_AF-A0A183KVX6-F1
#
_entry.id   AF-A0A183KVX6-F1
#
_cell.length_a   1.000
_cell.length_b   1.000
_cell.length_c   1.000
_cell.angle_alpha   90.00
_cell.angle_beta   90.00
_cell.angle_gamma   90.00
#
_symmetry.space_group_name_H-M   'P 1'
#
loop_
_entity.id
_entity.type
_entity.pdbx_description
1 polymer ?
#
loop_
_entity_poly.entity_id
_entity_poly.type
_entity_poly.pdbx_seq_one_letter_code
_entity_poly.pdbx_strand_id
1 'polypeptide(L)'
;LWERTNQLPDEEEIRKRQWRWIGHTLRKSSNCITRQALTWNPEGKRKRGRPKNTLRREIEADTKRMNNNWEELERIAQYRIGWRMLVSDLCF
;
A
#
# COMPACT_ATOMS: atom_id res chain seq x y z
N LEU A 1 10.72 5.14 -24.34
CA LEU A 1 12.05 5.04 -23.69
C LEU A 1 12.10 3.84 -22.74
N TRP A 2 11.16 3.72 -21.80
CA TRP A 2 11.00 2.58 -20.90
C TRP A 2 10.72 1.23 -21.63
N GLU A 3 9.77 1.18 -22.56
CA GLU A 3 9.46 -0.05 -23.34
C GLU A 3 10.64 -0.61 -24.14
N ARG A 4 11.64 0.23 -24.47
CA ARG A 4 12.84 -0.16 -25.23
C ARG A 4 13.99 -0.66 -24.34
N THR A 5 13.93 -0.43 -23.03
CA THR A 5 15.03 -0.72 -22.09
C THR A 5 14.77 -1.96 -21.22
N ASN A 6 13.64 -2.65 -21.39
CA ASN A 6 13.20 -3.78 -20.54
C ASN A 6 13.18 -3.44 -19.03
N GLN A 7 13.08 -2.16 -18.67
CA GLN A 7 12.97 -1.75 -17.27
C GLN A 7 11.53 -1.97 -16.79
N LEU A 8 11.31 -2.19 -15.49
CA LEU A 8 9.96 -2.14 -14.91
C LEU A 8 9.52 -0.67 -14.83
N PRO A 9 8.24 -0.35 -15.06
CA PRO A 9 7.76 1.01 -14.92
C PRO A 9 7.96 1.48 -13.47
N ASP A 10 8.45 2.71 -13.29
CA ASP A 10 8.78 3.27 -11.98
C ASP A 10 7.59 3.21 -10.99
N GLU A 11 6.37 3.32 -11.51
CA GLU A 11 5.14 3.20 -10.73
C GLU A 11 4.98 1.82 -10.07
N GLU A 12 5.33 0.73 -10.76
CA GLU A 12 5.27 -0.63 -10.21
C GLU A 12 6.32 -0.82 -9.11
N GLU A 13 7.54 -0.31 -9.31
CA GLU A 13 8.59 -0.37 -8.30
C GLU A 13 8.22 0.44 -7.04
N ILE A 14 7.64 1.64 -7.22
CA ILE A 14 7.14 2.47 -6.12
C ILE A 14 6.03 1.72 -5.37
N ARG A 15 5.04 1.17 -6.09
CA ARG A 15 3.92 0.42 -5.50
C ARG A 15 4.43 -0.80 -4.72
N LYS A 16 5.33 -1.58 -5.31
CA LYS A 16 5.94 -2.76 -4.66
C LYS A 16 6.65 -2.39 -3.35
N ARG A 17 7.36 -1.27 -3.31
CA ARG A 17 8.04 -0.77 -2.10
C ARG A 17 7.04 -0.30 -1.05
N GLN A 18 6.00 0.44 -1.45
CA GLN A 18 4.92 0.86 -0.56
C GLN A 18 4.24 -0.35 0.08
N TRP A 19 3.87 -1.36 -0.71
CA TRP A 19 3.20 -2.56 -0.20
C TRP A 19 4.12 -3.47 0.64
N ARG A 20 5.43 -3.51 0.37
CA ARG A 20 6.40 -4.14 1.29
C ARG A 20 6.41 -3.45 2.66
N TRP A 21 6.35 -2.12 2.68
CA TRP A 21 6.31 -1.34 3.93
C TRP A 21 4.99 -1.54 4.67
N ILE A 22 3.85 -1.52 3.98
CA ILE A 22 2.53 -1.78 4.56
C ILE A 22 2.50 -3.16 5.23
N GLY A 23 2.98 -4.20 4.55
CA GLY A 23 3.03 -5.55 5.12
C GLY A 23 3.91 -5.63 6.38
N HIS A 24 5.00 -4.86 6.44
CA HIS A 24 5.80 -4.78 7.67
C HIS A 24 5.02 -4.10 8.80
N THR A 25 4.31 -3.02 8.50
CA THR A 25 3.52 -2.26 9.47
C THR A 25 2.30 -3.05 9.97
N LEU A 26 1.59 -3.77 9.10
CA LEU A 26 0.44 -4.61 9.47
C LEU A 26 0.83 -5.82 10.33
N ARG A 27 2.08 -6.28 10.27
CA ARG A 27 2.58 -7.34 11.16
C ARG A 27 2.87 -6.84 12.59
N LYS A 28 2.98 -5.53 12.80
CA LYS A 28 3.16 -4.98 14.15
C LYS A 28 1.87 -5.12 14.95
N SER A 29 1.98 -5.06 16.28
CA SER A 29 0.83 -5.08 17.19
C SER A 29 -0.18 -3.98 16.83
N SER A 30 -1.46 -4.25 17.09
CA SER A 30 -2.56 -3.29 16.90
C SER A 30 -2.32 -1.94 17.59
N ASN A 31 -1.69 -1.97 18.77
CA ASN A 31 -1.37 -0.77 19.56
C ASN A 31 -0.19 0.05 19.00
N CYS A 32 0.47 -0.40 17.92
CA CYS A 32 1.60 0.30 17.38
C CYS A 32 1.16 1.57 16.63
N ILE A 33 1.75 2.71 16.98
CA ILE A 33 1.45 4.03 16.38
C ILE A 33 1.56 3.98 14.86
N THR A 34 2.56 3.28 14.31
CA THR A 34 2.73 3.16 12.86
C THR A 34 1.57 2.41 12.18
N ARG A 35 0.96 1.45 12.88
CA ARG A 35 -0.19 0.69 12.37
C ARG A 35 -1.47 1.52 12.43
N GLN A 36 -1.69 2.24 13.53
CA GLN A 36 -2.80 3.19 13.65
C GLN A 36 -2.70 4.32 12.60
N ALA A 37 -1.49 4.77 12.30
CA ALA A 37 -1.25 5.80 11.29
C ALA A 37 -1.66 5.38 9.86
N LEU A 38 -1.73 4.08 9.55
CA LEU A 38 -2.19 3.61 8.23
C LEU A 38 -3.68 3.90 8.00
N THR A 39 -4.50 3.78 9.03
CA THR A 39 -5.97 3.98 8.95
C THR A 39 -6.40 5.37 9.42
N TRP A 40 -5.48 6.14 10.00
CA TRP A 40 -5.76 7.47 10.53
C TRP A 40 -6.29 8.43 9.46
N ASN A 41 -7.43 9.06 9.74
CA ASN A 41 -7.97 10.16 8.93
C ASN A 41 -7.68 11.48 9.66
N PRO A 42 -6.71 12.29 9.22
CA PRO A 42 -6.44 13.57 9.88
C PRO A 42 -7.62 14.51 9.64
N GLU A 43 -8.28 14.88 10.72
CA GLU A 43 -9.38 15.85 10.71
C GLU A 43 -8.85 17.26 10.38
N GLY A 44 -9.59 18.00 9.54
CA GLY A 44 -9.28 19.39 9.20
C GLY A 44 -9.14 19.69 7.70
N LYS A 45 -9.07 20.99 7.38
CA LYS A 45 -8.94 21.47 6.01
C LYS A 45 -7.47 21.44 5.56
N ARG A 46 -7.21 20.85 4.39
CA ARG A 46 -5.88 20.84 3.77
C ARG A 46 -5.50 22.25 3.29
N LYS A 47 -4.23 22.64 3.48
CA LYS A 47 -3.69 23.87 2.89
C LYS A 47 -3.69 23.78 1.36
N ARG A 48 -4.02 24.90 0.69
CA ARG A 48 -3.94 25.03 -0.77
C ARG A 48 -2.49 24.79 -1.23
N GLY A 49 -2.30 23.99 -2.27
CA GLY A 49 -0.98 23.64 -2.82
C GLY A 49 -0.40 22.29 -2.37
N ARG A 50 -1.02 21.60 -1.40
CA ARG A 50 -0.59 20.23 -1.03
C ARG A 50 -1.06 19.20 -2.07
N PRO A 51 -0.23 18.21 -2.47
CA PRO A 51 -0.62 17.15 -3.40
C PRO A 51 -1.92 16.45 -3.00
N LYS A 52 -2.77 16.17 -4.00
CA LYS A 52 -4.13 15.61 -3.82
C LYS A 52 -4.11 14.10 -3.58
N ASN A 53 -3.08 13.43 -4.09
CA ASN A 53 -2.77 12.02 -3.83
C ASN A 53 -2.08 11.89 -2.48
N THR A 54 -2.65 11.01 -1.65
CA THR A 54 -2.09 10.63 -0.35
C THR A 54 -1.84 9.14 -0.41
N LEU A 55 -0.81 8.66 0.29
CA LEU A 55 -0.51 7.23 0.43
C LEU A 55 -1.78 6.41 0.70
N ARG A 56 -2.68 6.91 1.56
CA ARG A 56 -3.98 6.28 1.82
C ARG A 56 -4.87 6.10 0.58
N ARG A 57 -4.97 7.09 -0.31
CA ARG A 57 -5.78 7.00 -1.54
C ARG A 57 -5.20 6.02 -2.54
N GLU A 58 -3.87 5.96 -2.65
CA GLU A 58 -3.16 4.98 -3.46
C GLU A 58 -3.44 3.57 -2.93
N ILE A 59 -3.30 3.37 -1.62
CA ILE A 59 -3.61 2.10 -0.97
C ILE A 59 -5.09 1.73 -1.13
N GLU A 60 -6.02 2.66 -0.95
CA GLU A 60 -7.45 2.39 -1.14
C GLU A 60 -7.78 2.01 -2.59
N ALA A 61 -7.13 2.63 -3.58
CA ALA A 61 -7.29 2.28 -4.99
C ALA A 61 -6.73 0.88 -5.31
N ASP A 62 -5.52 0.60 -4.83
CA ASP A 62 -4.88 -0.72 -4.97
C ASP A 62 -5.68 -1.82 -4.25
N THR A 63 -6.21 -1.52 -3.06
CA THR A 63 -7.07 -2.44 -2.30
C THR A 63 -8.36 -2.75 -3.05
N LYS A 64 -8.97 -1.73 -3.67
CA LYS A 64 -10.12 -1.92 -4.57
C LYS A 64 -9.76 -2.75 -5.80
N ARG A 65 -8.57 -2.57 -6.38
CA ARG A 65 -8.10 -3.36 -7.54
C ARG A 65 -7.97 -4.85 -7.20
N MET A 66 -7.56 -5.17 -5.97
CA MET A 66 -7.46 -6.54 -5.49
C MET A 66 -8.79 -7.15 -5.02
N ASN A 67 -9.86 -6.37 -4.98
CA ASN A 67 -11.16 -6.78 -4.42
C ASN A 67 -11.07 -7.35 -2.98
N ASN A 68 -10.09 -6.88 -2.21
CA ASN A 68 -9.87 -7.31 -0.82
C ASN A 68 -10.36 -6.25 0.15
N ASN A 69 -10.76 -6.67 1.35
CA ASN A 69 -11.01 -5.74 2.45
C ASN A 69 -9.74 -5.56 3.31
N TRP A 70 -9.76 -4.60 4.24
CA TRP A 70 -8.63 -4.35 5.14
C TRP A 70 -8.35 -5.51 6.12
N GLU A 71 -9.37 -6.22 6.56
CA GLU A 71 -9.25 -7.35 7.50
C GLU A 71 -8.56 -8.58 6.86
N GLU A 72 -8.90 -8.86 5.60
CA GLU A 72 -8.30 -9.86 4.73
C GLU A 72 -6.83 -9.54 4.49
N LEU A 73 -6.52 -8.26 4.20
CA LEU A 73 -5.15 -7.78 4.06
C LEU A 73 -4.35 -7.95 5.36
N GLU A 74 -4.95 -7.68 6.52
CA GLU A 74 -4.31 -7.91 7.81
C GLU A 74 -4.01 -9.39 8.03
N ARG A 75 -4.96 -10.28 7.71
CA ARG A 75 -4.78 -11.72 7.81
C ARG A 75 -3.67 -12.22 6.87
N ILE A 76 -3.68 -11.78 5.61
CA ILE A 76 -2.68 -12.15 4.61
C ILE A 76 -1.31 -11.58 4.98
N ALA A 77 -1.22 -10.38 5.56
CA ALA A 77 0.03 -9.78 5.98
C ALA A 77 0.77 -10.62 7.02
N GLN A 78 0.05 -11.33 7.89
CA GLN A 78 0.63 -12.28 8.85
C GLN A 78 1.24 -13.50 8.13
N TYR A 79 0.61 -13.97 7.06
CA TYR A 79 1.14 -15.05 6.23
C TYR A 79 2.14 -14.53 5.18
N ARG A 80 3.44 -14.62 5.49
CA ARG A 80 4.52 -14.05 4.65
C ARG A 80 4.49 -14.47 3.18
N ILE A 81 4.11 -15.71 2.88
CA ILE A 81 4.05 -16.22 1.50
C ILE A 81 2.85 -15.61 0.77
N GLY A 82 1.67 -15.62 1.41
CA GLY A 82 0.47 -14.98 0.85
C GLY A 82 0.65 -13.49 0.60
N TRP A 83 1.34 -12.78 1.51
CA TRP A 83 1.68 -11.38 1.29
C TRP A 83 2.59 -11.18 0.08
N ARG A 84 3.58 -12.05 -0.15
CA ARG A 84 4.45 -11.93 -1.34
C ARG A 84 3.66 -12.16 -2.63
N MET A 85 2.76 -13.14 -2.65
CA MET A 85 1.90 -13.40 -3.81
C MET A 85 1.02 -12.19 -4.12
N LEU A 86 0.32 -11.67 -3.11
CA LEU A 86 -0.55 -10.50 -3.26
C LEU A 86 0.20 -9.27 -3.80
N VAL A 87 1.42 -9.02 -3.32
CA VAL A 87 2.23 -7.89 -3.80
C VAL A 87 2.74 -8.13 -5.22
N SER A 88 3.05 -9.36 -5.60
CA SER A 88 3.43 -9.70 -6.97
C SER A 88 2.27 -9.49 -7.94
N ASP A 89 1.06 -9.93 -7.59
CA ASP A 89 -0.14 -9.79 -8.42
C ASP A 89 -0.55 -8.33 -8.62
N LEU A 90 -0.28 -7.46 -7.64
CA LEU A 90 -0.58 -6.03 -7.72
C LEU A 90 0.38 -5.25 -8.65
N CYS A 91 1.59 -5.78 -8.83
CA CYS A 91 2.67 -5.14 -9.60
C CYS A 91 2.92 -5.83 -10.95
N PHE A 92 1.92 -6.58 -11.45
CA PHE A 92 1.81 -7.13 -12.80
C PHE A 92 0.48 -6.67 -13.43
#